data_AF-A0A2V5K6B1-F1
#
_entry.id   AF-A0A2V5K6B1-F1
#
_cell.length_a   1.000
_cell.length_b   1.000
_cell.length_c   1.000
_cell.angle_alpha   90.00
_cell.angle_beta   90.00
_cell.angle_gamma   90.00
#
_symmetry.space_group_name_H-M   'P 1'
#
loop_
_entity.id
_entity.type
_entity.pdbx_description
1 polymer ?
#
loop_
_entity_poly.entity_id
_entity_poly.type
_entity_poly.pdbx_seq_one_letter_code
_entity_poly.pdbx_strand_id
1 'polypeptide(L)'
;MEILTNILSEEQFRQVLGVVMSLLTERGISDVAVSFGFTPDAPQQDDVGVGYTVPIGDVPSFIAERERTKGFRLDLFDCWIEPLTLDARFCFCNDRDVHVTSDSVEVLDSIRAHWRAKGFNGYPDDLKKNA
;
A
#
# COMPACT_ATOMS: atom_id res chain seq x y z
N MET A 1 -4.70 -6.85 -13.14
CA MET A 1 -4.23 -8.08 -12.45
C MET A 1 -3.81 -7.74 -11.04
N GLU A 2 -3.62 -8.72 -10.16
CA GLU A 2 -3.34 -8.48 -8.74
C GLU A 2 -2.32 -9.48 -8.17
N ILE A 3 -1.45 -8.97 -7.30
CA ILE A 3 -0.68 -9.77 -6.36
C ILE A 3 -0.90 -9.24 -4.94
N LEU A 4 -0.75 -10.09 -3.94
CA LEU A 4 -0.88 -9.68 -2.55
C LEU A 4 0.04 -10.47 -1.62
N THR A 5 0.38 -9.88 -0.48
CA THR A 5 1.11 -10.60 0.58
C THR A 5 0.20 -11.58 1.32
N ASN A 6 0.80 -12.45 2.14
CA ASN A 6 0.05 -13.05 3.25
C ASN A 6 -0.31 -11.96 4.28
N ILE A 7 -1.19 -12.29 5.22
CA ILE A 7 -1.41 -11.46 6.42
C ILE A 7 -0.08 -11.31 7.17
N LEU A 8 0.29 -10.06 7.46
CA LEU A 8 1.55 -9.69 8.09
C LEU A 8 1.38 -9.37 9.57
N SER A 9 2.46 -9.47 10.35
CA SER A 9 2.49 -8.82 11.65
C SER A 9 2.45 -7.30 11.49
N GLU A 10 2.05 -6.58 12.54
CA GLU A 10 2.01 -5.10 12.51
C GLU A 10 3.38 -4.49 12.13
N GLU A 11 4.46 -5.04 12.68
CA GLU A 11 5.83 -4.62 12.35
C GLU A 11 6.15 -4.87 10.88
N GLN A 12 5.85 -6.07 10.37
CA GLN A 12 6.07 -6.42 8.97
C GLN A 12 5.25 -5.53 8.04
N PHE A 13 3.99 -5.25 8.39
CA PHE A 13 3.10 -4.38 7.62
C PHE A 13 3.67 -2.96 7.48
N ARG A 14 4.21 -2.41 8.58
CA ARG A 14 4.93 -1.11 8.57
C ARG A 14 6.23 -1.16 7.78
N GLN A 15 6.97 -2.26 7.84
CA GLN A 15 8.18 -2.46 7.05
C GLN A 15 7.87 -2.49 5.54
N VAL A 16 6.76 -3.10 5.13
CA VAL A 16 6.35 -3.11 3.71
C VAL A 16 6.10 -1.70 3.19
N LEU A 17 5.53 -0.79 4.00
CA LEU A 17 5.39 0.62 3.59
C LEU A 17 6.75 1.23 3.23
N GLY A 18 7.76 1.03 4.08
CA GLY A 18 9.13 1.47 3.79
C GLY A 18 9.72 0.82 2.53
N VAL A 19 9.48 -0.48 2.32
CA VAL A 19 9.92 -1.20 1.11
C VAL A 19 9.25 -0.64 -0.15
N VAL A 20 7.94 -0.39 -0.12
CA VAL A 20 7.21 0.21 -1.26
C VAL A 20 7.76 1.60 -1.56
N MET A 21 8.00 2.43 -0.54
CA MET A 21 8.57 3.77 -0.76
C MET A 21 9.98 3.71 -1.35
N SER A 22 10.83 2.77 -0.89
CA SER A 22 12.16 2.55 -1.44
C SER A 22 12.10 2.14 -2.91
N LEU A 23 11.26 1.14 -3.24
CA LEU A 23 11.07 0.66 -4.62
C LEU A 23 10.63 1.77 -5.57
N LEU A 24 9.66 2.57 -5.15
CA LEU A 24 9.14 3.66 -5.98
C LEU A 24 10.17 4.79 -6.13
N THR A 25 10.92 5.10 -5.07
CA THR A 25 12.02 6.09 -5.12
C THR A 25 13.13 5.62 -6.06
N GLU A 26 13.53 4.35 -6.00
CA GLU A 26 14.53 3.73 -6.89
C GLU A 26 14.10 3.78 -8.36
N ARG A 27 12.78 3.82 -8.62
CA ARG A 27 12.20 3.97 -9.96
C ARG A 27 12.03 5.43 -10.40
N GLY A 28 12.48 6.40 -9.59
CA GLY A 28 12.39 7.82 -9.90
C GLY A 28 10.98 8.42 -9.77
N ILE A 29 10.08 7.75 -9.03
CA ILE A 29 8.77 8.31 -8.70
C ILE A 29 8.98 9.44 -7.68
N SER A 30 8.49 10.63 -7.97
CA SER A 30 8.56 11.79 -7.06
C SER A 30 7.30 11.96 -6.22
N ASP A 31 6.13 11.64 -6.78
CA ASP A 31 4.83 11.92 -6.20
C ASP A 31 3.89 10.73 -6.35
N VAL A 32 3.05 10.54 -5.34
CA VAL A 32 2.02 9.50 -5.31
C VAL A 32 0.69 10.13 -4.89
N ALA A 33 -0.42 9.56 -5.36
CA ALA A 33 -1.72 9.78 -4.76
C ALA A 33 -1.89 8.85 -3.55
N VAL A 34 -2.28 9.41 -2.41
CA VAL A 34 -2.63 8.68 -1.19
C VAL A 34 -4.10 8.89 -0.90
N SER A 35 -4.86 7.82 -0.65
CA SER A 35 -6.27 7.91 -0.25
C SER A 35 -6.61 6.86 0.78
N PHE A 36 -7.60 7.14 1.62
CA PHE A 36 -8.02 6.25 2.70
C PHE A 36 -9.42 5.68 2.42
N GLY A 37 -9.56 4.38 2.65
CA GLY A 37 -10.80 3.64 2.44
C GLY A 37 -11.79 3.76 3.59
N PHE A 38 -13.05 3.45 3.29
CA PHE A 38 -14.12 3.38 4.26
C PHE A 38 -14.12 2.01 4.93
N THR A 39 -14.24 1.96 6.26
CA THR A 39 -14.68 0.74 6.94
C THR A 39 -16.12 0.93 7.42
N PRO A 40 -16.98 -0.12 7.34
CA PRO A 40 -18.41 -0.03 7.69
C PRO A 40 -18.70 0.58 9.06
N ASP A 41 -17.77 0.39 10.01
CA ASP A 41 -17.90 0.81 11.41
C ASP A 41 -17.18 2.14 11.71
N ALA A 42 -16.57 2.76 10.71
CA ALA A 42 -15.88 4.02 10.91
C ALA A 42 -16.85 5.21 10.87
N PRO A 43 -16.79 6.13 11.85
CA PRO A 43 -17.45 7.42 11.72
C PRO A 43 -16.94 8.10 10.44
N GLN A 44 -17.79 8.89 9.77
CA GLN A 44 -17.39 9.69 8.61
C GLN A 44 -16.15 10.52 8.97
N GLN A 45 -14.98 10.09 8.50
CA GLN A 45 -13.74 10.87 8.61
C GLN A 45 -13.63 11.73 7.35
N ASP A 46 -13.31 13.01 7.52
CA ASP A 46 -13.21 13.99 6.42
C ASP A 46 -12.27 13.57 5.28
N ASP A 47 -11.35 12.64 5.55
CA ASP A 47 -10.30 12.23 4.64
C ASP A 47 -10.63 10.95 3.83
N VAL A 48 -11.76 10.28 4.10
CA VAL A 48 -12.15 9.05 3.38
C VAL A 48 -12.53 9.37 1.95
N GLY A 49 -11.94 8.64 1.00
CA GLY A 49 -12.18 8.83 -0.43
C GLY A 49 -11.54 10.11 -1.02
N VAL A 50 -10.82 10.89 -0.22
CA VAL A 50 -10.05 12.04 -0.69
C VAL A 50 -8.68 11.56 -1.16
N GLY A 51 -8.33 11.88 -2.42
CA GLY A 51 -7.00 11.62 -2.97
C GLY A 51 -6.07 12.82 -2.74
N TYR A 52 -4.99 12.60 -1.99
CA TYR A 52 -3.95 13.59 -1.75
C TYR A 52 -2.73 13.29 -2.60
N THR A 53 -2.22 14.27 -3.34
CA THR A 53 -0.88 14.17 -3.94
C THR A 53 0.16 14.44 -2.86
N VAL A 54 1.05 13.47 -2.62
CA VAL A 54 2.08 13.53 -1.58
C VAL A 54 3.43 13.22 -2.21
N PRO A 55 4.48 14.02 -1.95
CA PRO A 55 5.84 13.65 -2.32
C PRO A 55 6.22 12.32 -1.67
N ILE A 56 6.86 11.43 -2.43
CA ILE A 56 7.14 10.06 -1.99
C ILE A 56 7.90 9.98 -0.66
N GLY A 57 8.85 10.91 -0.44
CA GLY A 57 9.65 10.97 0.79
C GLY A 57 8.83 11.39 2.02
N ASP A 58 7.68 12.03 1.81
CA ASP A 58 6.81 12.55 2.87
C ASP A 58 5.68 11.58 3.22
N VAL A 59 5.43 10.54 2.41
CA VAL A 59 4.34 9.58 2.61
C VAL A 59 4.32 8.97 4.01
N PRO A 60 5.45 8.47 4.59
CA PRO A 60 5.43 7.92 5.94
C PRO A 60 4.98 8.95 6.99
N SER A 61 5.46 10.19 6.88
CA SER A 61 5.11 11.28 7.78
C SER A 61 3.65 11.72 7.61
N PHE A 62 3.18 11.79 6.37
CA PHE A 62 1.79 12.09 6.05
C PHE A 62 0.85 11.07 6.69
N ILE A 63 1.11 9.78 6.52
CA ILE A 63 0.31 8.71 7.14
C ILE A 63 0.33 8.84 8.66
N ALA A 64 1.51 8.98 9.27
CA ALA A 64 1.64 9.12 10.72
C ALA A 64 0.88 10.35 11.28
N GLU A 65 0.87 11.46 10.55
CA GLU A 65 0.08 12.64 10.93
C GLU A 65 -1.42 12.36 10.93
N ARG A 66 -1.93 11.69 9.90
CA ARG A 66 -3.35 11.30 9.80
C ARG A 66 -3.74 10.35 10.90
N GLU A 67 -2.86 9.40 11.22
CA GLU A 67 -3.11 8.49 12.34
C GLU A 67 -3.27 9.20 13.68
N ARG A 68 -2.44 10.24 13.90
CA ARG A 68 -2.47 11.03 15.12
C ARG A 68 -3.66 11.99 15.21
N THR A 69 -4.08 12.58 14.09
CA THR A 69 -4.96 13.76 14.09
C THR A 69 -6.38 13.50 13.58
N LYS A 70 -6.57 12.44 12.80
CA LYS A 70 -7.82 12.17 12.08
C LYS A 70 -8.50 10.87 12.48
N GLY A 71 -7.86 10.07 13.34
CA GLY A 71 -8.41 8.80 13.83
C GLY A 71 -8.31 7.65 12.82
N PHE A 72 -7.67 7.87 11.66
CA PHE A 72 -7.23 6.81 10.76
C PHE A 72 -6.20 5.92 11.48
N ARG A 73 -6.11 4.64 11.14
CA ARG A 73 -5.05 3.74 11.61
C ARG A 73 -4.66 2.78 10.49
N LEU A 74 -3.39 2.79 10.14
CA LEU A 74 -2.81 1.90 9.15
C LEU A 74 -2.74 0.49 9.76
N ASP A 75 -3.72 -0.33 9.38
CA ASP A 75 -4.06 -1.71 9.83
C ASP A 75 -5.52 -1.87 10.28
N LEU A 76 -6.26 -0.78 10.47
CA LEU A 76 -7.72 -0.82 10.72
C LEU A 76 -8.52 -0.25 9.55
N PHE A 77 -7.85 0.38 8.61
CA PHE A 77 -8.42 1.06 7.46
C PHE A 77 -7.53 0.84 6.25
N ASP A 78 -8.16 0.76 5.08
CA ASP A 78 -7.41 0.69 3.83
C ASP A 78 -6.68 2.00 3.56
N CYS A 79 -5.43 1.88 3.13
CA CYS A 79 -4.65 2.99 2.61
C CYS A 79 -4.16 2.64 1.21
N TRP A 80 -4.58 3.43 0.23
CA TRP A 80 -4.18 3.29 -1.15
C TRP A 80 -3.04 4.25 -1.47
N ILE A 81 -2.01 3.73 -2.13
CA ILE A 81 -0.88 4.51 -2.64
C ILE A 81 -0.74 4.22 -4.14
N GLU A 82 -0.85 5.25 -4.96
CA GLU A 82 -0.87 5.15 -6.42
C GLU A 82 0.18 6.10 -7.01
N PRO A 83 1.32 5.59 -7.52
CA PRO A 83 2.31 6.40 -8.21
C PRO A 83 1.74 7.04 -9.47
N LEU A 84 1.99 8.33 -9.68
CA LEU A 84 1.39 9.07 -10.82
C LEU A 84 1.94 8.67 -12.19
N THR A 85 3.10 8.01 -12.24
CA THR A 85 3.83 7.70 -13.48
C THR A 85 4.16 6.22 -13.64
N LEU A 86 3.60 5.36 -12.79
CA LEU A 86 3.72 3.90 -12.87
C LEU A 86 2.33 3.28 -12.79
N ASP A 87 1.99 2.41 -13.73
CA ASP A 87 0.79 1.59 -13.69
C ASP A 87 0.89 0.56 -12.55
N ALA A 88 0.62 1.00 -11.33
CA ALA A 88 0.51 0.17 -10.14
C ALA A 88 -0.32 0.90 -9.09
N ARG A 89 -1.10 0.16 -8.31
CA ARG A 89 -1.81 0.69 -7.16
C ARG A 89 -1.65 -0.24 -5.98
N PHE A 90 -1.12 0.27 -4.88
CA PHE A 90 -0.85 -0.47 -3.65
C PHE A 90 -1.99 -0.23 -2.67
N CYS A 91 -2.60 -1.29 -2.13
CA CYS A 91 -3.52 -1.23 -0.99
C CYS A 91 -2.85 -1.81 0.24
N PHE A 92 -2.69 -1.00 1.27
CA PHE A 92 -2.42 -1.46 2.63
C PHE A 92 -3.78 -1.75 3.27
N CYS A 93 -4.19 -3.02 3.20
CA CYS A 93 -5.52 -3.48 3.60
C CYS A 93 -5.68 -3.50 5.13
N ASN A 94 -6.91 -3.32 5.61
CA ASN A 94 -7.26 -3.48 7.03
C ASN A 94 -7.07 -4.93 7.55
N ASP A 95 -6.91 -5.92 6.67
CA ASP A 95 -6.57 -7.30 7.04
C ASP A 95 -5.06 -7.54 7.22
N ARG A 96 -4.23 -6.47 7.14
CA ARG A 96 -2.76 -6.49 7.26
C ARG A 96 -2.03 -7.27 6.17
N ASP A 97 -2.65 -7.44 5.02
CA ASP A 97 -1.97 -7.79 3.77
C ASP A 97 -1.85 -6.56 2.85
N VAL A 98 -0.90 -6.63 1.92
CA VAL A 98 -0.67 -5.56 0.95
C VAL A 98 -0.99 -6.08 -0.43
N HIS A 99 -1.98 -5.46 -1.07
CA HIS A 99 -2.39 -5.77 -2.43
C HIS A 99 -1.69 -4.82 -3.41
N VAL A 100 -1.38 -5.33 -4.60
CA VAL A 100 -0.84 -4.54 -5.71
C VAL A 100 -1.61 -4.90 -6.96
N THR A 101 -2.28 -3.91 -7.53
CA THR A 101 -2.99 -4.04 -8.80
C THR A 101 -2.25 -3.30 -9.90
N SER A 102 -2.25 -3.86 -11.11
CA SER A 102 -1.63 -3.28 -12.31
C SER A 102 -2.16 -4.00 -13.54
N ASP A 103 -2.24 -3.31 -14.67
CA ASP A 103 -2.55 -3.93 -15.96
C ASP A 103 -1.31 -4.54 -16.64
N SER A 104 -0.11 -4.24 -16.11
CA SER A 104 1.16 -4.79 -16.60
C SER A 104 1.68 -5.95 -15.75
N VAL A 105 1.77 -7.15 -16.36
CA VAL A 105 2.39 -8.33 -15.73
C VAL A 105 3.85 -8.04 -15.37
N GLU A 106 4.58 -7.33 -16.24
CA GLU A 106 6.00 -7.01 -16.04
C GLU A 106 6.20 -6.11 -14.80
N VAL A 107 5.28 -5.18 -14.56
CA VAL A 107 5.29 -4.35 -13.36
C VAL A 107 5.06 -5.21 -12.12
N LEU A 108 4.04 -6.08 -12.11
CA LEU A 108 3.74 -6.97 -10.99
C LEU A 108 4.90 -7.94 -10.70
N ASP A 109 5.48 -8.55 -11.73
CA ASP A 109 6.61 -9.46 -11.59
C ASP A 109 7.84 -8.77 -11.01
N SER A 110 8.11 -7.54 -11.44
CA SER A 110 9.22 -6.75 -10.91
C SER A 110 8.99 -6.31 -9.46
N ILE A 111 7.76 -5.92 -9.09
CA ILE A 111 7.39 -5.61 -7.69
C ILE A 111 7.55 -6.86 -6.83
N ARG A 112 7.05 -8.01 -7.28
CA ARG A 112 7.17 -9.30 -6.60
C ARG A 112 8.63 -9.71 -6.39
N ALA A 113 9.48 -9.53 -7.41
CA ALA A 113 10.91 -9.79 -7.31
C ALA A 113 11.59 -8.88 -6.27
N HIS A 114 11.24 -7.59 -6.24
CA HIS A 114 11.76 -6.64 -5.26
C HIS A 114 11.33 -7.01 -3.83
N TRP A 115 10.05 -7.32 -3.62
CA TRP A 115 9.53 -7.78 -2.32
C TRP A 115 10.25 -9.04 -1.84
N ARG A 116 10.45 -10.02 -2.72
CA ARG A 116 11.16 -11.26 -2.38
C ARG A 116 12.60 -11.00 -1.94
N ALA A 117 13.29 -10.06 -2.59
CA ALA A 117 14.64 -9.65 -2.19
C ALA A 117 14.68 -8.98 -0.80
N LYS A 118 13.56 -8.46 -0.31
CA LYS A 118 13.40 -7.85 1.02
C LYS A 118 12.75 -8.79 2.04
N GLY A 119 12.50 -10.05 1.69
CA GLY A 119 11.92 -11.07 2.58
C GLY A 119 10.39 -11.13 2.59
N PHE A 120 9.71 -10.44 1.67
CA PHE A 120 8.25 -10.48 1.51
C PHE A 120 7.87 -11.31 0.28
N ASN A 121 6.82 -12.12 0.39
CA ASN A 121 6.28 -12.86 -0.74
C ASN A 121 4.98 -12.21 -1.23
N GLY A 122 4.87 -12.01 -2.55
CA GLY A 122 3.62 -11.64 -3.21
C GLY A 122 3.09 -12.82 -4.02
N TYR A 123 1.83 -13.16 -3.82
CA TYR A 123 1.13 -14.25 -4.50
C TYR A 123 0.07 -13.68 -5.43
N PRO A 124 -0.19 -14.30 -6.59
CA PRO A 124 -1.42 -14.05 -7.35
C PRO A 124 -2.68 -14.24 -6.49
N ASP A 125 -3.69 -13.39 -6.69
CA ASP A 125 -4.95 -13.43 -5.90
C ASP A 125 -5.71 -14.76 -6.01
N ASP A 126 -5.59 -15.44 -7.16
CA ASP A 126 -6.19 -16.75 -7.38
C ASP A 126 -5.55 -17.90 -6.58
N LEU A 127 -4.41 -17.66 -5.91
CA LEU A 127 -3.73 -18.64 -5.04
C LEU A 127 -4.11 -18.52 -3.55
N LYS A 128 -5.01 -17.61 -3.14
CA LYS A 128 -5.54 -17.56 -1.75
C LYS A 128 -6.39 -18.79 -1.37
N LYS A 129 -6.60 -19.75 -2.27
CA LYS A 129 -7.25 -21.04 -1.95
C LYS A 129 -6.23 -22.03 -1.38
N ASN A 130 -6.17 -22.11 -0.05
CA ASN A 130 -5.58 -23.19 0.78
C ASN A 130 -4.13 -22.98 1.26
N ALA A 131 -3.92 -22.08 2.22
CA ALA A 131 -2.84 -22.20 3.19
C ALA A 131 -3.43 -22.24 4.60
#